data_AF-A0A0E2DHR5-F1
#
_entry.id   AF-A0A0E2DHR5-F1
#
_cell.length_a   1.000
_cell.length_b   1.000
_cell.length_c   1.000
_cell.angle_alpha   90.00
_cell.angle_beta   90.00
_cell.angle_gamma   90.00
#
_symmetry.space_group_name_H-M   'P 1'
#
loop_
_entity.id
_entity.type
_entity.pdbx_description
1 polymer ?
#
loop_
_entity_poly.entity_id
_entity_poly.type
_entity_poly.pdbx_seq_one_letter_code
_entity_poly.pdbx_strand_id
1 'polypeptide(L)'
;MKRFLFLYILFLLCNCSTFGSVPTQTNLNPSHDTGCSEVKGSSWFLCLEKLHSNWQKIESSKATVTILSKNREGEYVRLKKRICWSEYFCRDFEEVIYAPTFFQRLKVTLSTVLISVCIGFLIGISF
;
A
#
# COMPACT_ATOMS: atom_id res chain seq x y z
N MET A 1 -17.28 12.09 -62.10
CA MET A 1 -16.25 11.85 -61.06
C MET A 1 -16.10 12.98 -60.04
N LYS A 2 -16.09 14.27 -60.43
CA LYS A 2 -15.99 15.41 -59.47
C LYS A 2 -17.10 15.46 -58.40
N ARG A 3 -18.33 15.03 -58.72
CA ARG A 3 -19.49 15.01 -57.80
C ARG A 3 -19.37 13.97 -56.66
N PHE A 4 -18.74 12.83 -56.94
CA PHE A 4 -18.48 11.79 -55.94
C PHE A 4 -17.34 12.17 -54.99
N LEU A 5 -16.31 12.85 -55.50
CA LEU A 5 -15.22 13.38 -54.68
C LEU A 5 -15.72 14.41 -53.68
N PHE A 6 -16.65 15.27 -54.09
CA PHE A 6 -17.26 16.28 -53.23
C PHE A 6 -18.09 15.65 -52.10
N LEU A 7 -18.88 14.61 -52.40
CA LEU A 7 -19.64 13.86 -51.40
C LEU A 7 -18.73 13.13 -50.41
N TYR A 8 -17.61 12.58 -50.88
CA TYR A 8 -16.62 11.92 -50.02
C TYR A 8 -15.90 12.91 -49.08
N ILE A 9 -15.56 14.11 -49.58
CA ILE A 9 -14.97 15.19 -48.76
C ILE A 9 -16.00 15.70 -47.73
N LEU A 10 -17.28 15.84 -48.11
CA LEU A 10 -18.35 16.23 -47.19
C LEU A 10 -18.56 15.16 -46.09
N PHE A 11 -18.47 13.89 -46.44
CA PHE A 11 -18.56 12.77 -45.51
C PHE A 11 -17.40 12.77 -44.51
N LEU A 12 -16.17 13.07 -44.96
CA LEU A 12 -15.00 13.21 -44.07
C LEU A 12 -15.13 14.42 -43.14
N LEU A 13 -15.61 15.58 -43.63
CA LEU A 13 -15.81 16.78 -42.81
C LEU A 13 -16.91 16.61 -41.75
N CYS A 14 -18.02 15.93 -42.07
CA CYS A 14 -19.11 15.66 -41.11
C CYS A 14 -18.74 14.64 -40.02
N ASN A 15 -17.81 13.73 -40.27
CA ASN A 15 -17.35 12.78 -39.24
C ASN A 15 -16.24 13.38 -38.34
N CYS A 16 -15.57 14.45 -38.77
CA CYS A 16 -14.56 15.15 -37.96
C CYS A 16 -15.14 16.19 -36.99
N SER A 17 -16.39 16.64 -37.17
CA SER A 17 -17.02 17.63 -36.28
C SER A 17 -17.53 17.04 -34.96
N THR A 18 -17.47 15.72 -34.78
CA THR A 18 -17.80 15.01 -33.53
C THR A 18 -16.59 14.58 -32.70
N PHE A 19 -15.40 15.14 -32.95
CA PHE A 19 -14.46 15.35 -31.84
C PHE A 19 -14.78 16.69 -31.18
N GLY A 20 -16.02 16.81 -30.70
CA GLY A 20 -16.28 17.72 -29.60
C GLY A 20 -15.33 17.30 -28.50
N SER A 21 -14.57 18.26 -27.99
CA SER A 21 -13.82 18.10 -26.75
C SER A 21 -14.71 17.30 -25.82
N VAL A 22 -14.32 16.07 -25.50
CA VAL A 22 -14.89 15.32 -24.38
C VAL A 22 -14.97 16.37 -23.28
N PRO A 23 -16.16 16.74 -22.78
CA PRO A 23 -16.20 17.62 -21.64
C PRO A 23 -15.31 16.90 -20.66
N THR A 24 -14.20 17.53 -20.29
CA THR A 24 -13.45 17.14 -19.13
C THR A 24 -14.46 17.39 -18.01
N GLN A 25 -15.41 16.46 -17.83
CA GLN A 25 -15.83 16.06 -16.53
C GLN A 25 -14.50 15.92 -15.83
N THR A 26 -14.20 16.93 -15.02
CA THR A 26 -13.18 16.84 -14.00
C THR A 26 -13.49 15.50 -13.38
N ASN A 27 -12.71 14.49 -13.73
CA ASN A 27 -12.92 13.14 -13.25
C ASN A 27 -12.56 13.26 -11.78
N LEU A 28 -13.54 13.69 -10.98
CA LEU A 28 -13.52 13.75 -9.53
C LEU A 28 -13.49 12.34 -8.94
N ASN A 29 -13.52 11.33 -9.80
CA ASN A 29 -13.21 9.98 -9.43
C ASN A 29 -11.71 9.91 -9.13
N PRO A 30 -11.34 9.63 -7.88
CA PRO A 30 -9.93 9.57 -7.51
C PRO A 30 -9.23 8.54 -8.39
N SER A 31 -8.08 8.91 -8.94
CA SER A 31 -7.18 7.98 -9.62
C SER A 31 -6.72 6.92 -8.61
N HIS A 32 -6.52 5.66 -9.04
CA HIS A 32 -5.98 4.63 -8.16
C HIS A 32 -4.51 4.89 -7.81
N ASP A 33 -3.77 5.53 -8.72
CA ASP A 33 -2.34 5.75 -8.57
C ASP A 33 -2.01 7.09 -7.89
N THR A 34 -2.78 8.14 -8.18
CA THR A 34 -2.53 9.52 -7.70
C THR A 34 -3.59 10.05 -6.73
N GLY A 35 -4.70 9.32 -6.52
CA GLY A 35 -5.75 9.70 -5.59
C GLY A 35 -6.43 11.01 -5.98
N CYS A 36 -6.50 11.95 -5.02
CA CYS A 36 -7.03 13.31 -5.22
C CYS A 36 -5.93 14.37 -5.34
N SER A 37 -4.66 13.99 -5.43
CA SER A 37 -3.53 14.93 -5.40
C SER A 37 -3.50 15.92 -6.58
N GLU A 38 -4.06 15.52 -7.73
CA GLU A 38 -4.12 16.36 -8.94
C GLU A 38 -5.31 17.35 -8.95
N VAL A 39 -6.25 17.20 -8.01
CA VAL A 39 -7.46 18.03 -7.95
C VAL A 39 -7.16 19.30 -7.15
N LYS A 40 -7.43 20.49 -7.73
CA LYS A 40 -7.13 21.79 -7.10
C LYS A 40 -8.41 22.53 -6.70
N GLY A 41 -8.37 23.21 -5.55
CA GLY A 41 -9.45 24.08 -5.08
C GLY A 41 -10.56 23.31 -4.34
N SER A 42 -11.80 23.80 -4.40
CA SER A 42 -12.95 23.21 -3.69
C SER A 42 -13.27 21.79 -4.13
N SER A 43 -12.95 21.44 -5.38
CA SER A 43 -13.09 20.09 -5.94
C SER A 43 -12.18 19.06 -5.26
N TRP A 44 -11.08 19.48 -4.61
CA TRP A 44 -10.22 18.58 -3.83
C TRP A 44 -10.96 17.99 -2.63
N PHE A 45 -11.74 18.83 -1.92
CA PHE A 45 -12.54 18.40 -0.78
C PHE A 45 -13.63 17.41 -1.18
N LEU A 46 -14.31 17.65 -2.30
CA LEU A 46 -15.32 16.73 -2.85
C LEU A 46 -14.70 15.40 -3.30
N CYS A 47 -13.49 15.43 -3.86
CA CYS A 47 -12.76 14.21 -4.21
C CYS A 47 -12.42 13.41 -2.95
N LEU A 48 -11.93 14.06 -1.89
CA LEU A 48 -11.65 13.42 -0.61
C LEU A 48 -12.90 12.83 0.04
N GLU A 49 -14.01 13.54 0.02
CA GLU A 49 -15.29 13.06 0.57
C GLU A 49 -15.75 11.77 -0.15
N LYS A 50 -15.59 11.73 -1.48
CA LYS A 50 -15.90 10.56 -2.31
C LYS A 50 -14.88 9.42 -2.13
N LEU A 51 -13.65 9.72 -1.77
CA LEU A 51 -12.61 8.74 -1.47
C LEU A 51 -12.84 8.14 -0.07
N HIS A 52 -13.23 8.98 0.88
CA HIS A 52 -13.59 8.60 2.25
C HIS A 52 -14.85 7.72 2.28
N SER A 53 -15.86 8.01 1.46
CA SER A 53 -17.07 7.17 1.38
C SER A 53 -16.79 5.78 0.80
N ASN A 54 -15.75 5.65 -0.04
CA ASN A 54 -15.43 4.39 -0.68
C ASN A 54 -14.47 3.51 0.12
N TRP A 55 -13.70 4.04 1.09
CA TRP A 55 -12.74 3.37 2.02
C TRP A 55 -11.68 2.43 1.42
N GLN A 56 -12.01 1.67 0.38
CA GLN A 56 -11.21 0.68 -0.36
C GLN A 56 -10.00 1.26 -1.12
N LYS A 57 -9.91 2.59 -1.30
CA LYS A 57 -8.90 3.22 -2.16
C LYS A 57 -7.75 3.93 -1.41
N ILE A 58 -7.87 4.09 -0.09
CA ILE A 58 -6.77 4.62 0.73
C ILE A 58 -5.67 3.56 0.89
N GLU A 59 -6.04 2.28 0.91
CA GLU A 59 -5.09 1.16 0.99
C GLU A 59 -4.25 0.98 -0.29
N SER A 60 -4.66 1.59 -1.41
CA SER A 60 -4.05 1.34 -2.72
C SER A 60 -3.09 2.42 -3.23
N SER A 61 -3.04 3.59 -2.58
CA SER A 61 -2.07 4.62 -2.99
C SER A 61 -0.67 4.24 -2.51
N LYS A 62 0.32 4.41 -3.40
CA LYS A 62 1.72 4.02 -3.15
C LYS A 62 2.27 4.80 -1.96
N ALA A 63 2.29 4.15 -0.80
CA ALA A 63 2.77 4.78 0.42
C ALA A 63 4.29 4.69 0.53
N THR A 64 4.92 5.80 0.92
CA THR A 64 6.34 5.80 1.29
C THR A 64 6.46 5.40 2.75
N VAL A 65 7.23 4.34 3.01
CA VAL A 65 7.48 3.84 4.36
C VAL A 65 8.88 4.27 4.79
N THR A 66 8.97 5.08 5.83
CA THR A 66 10.24 5.54 6.43
C THR A 66 10.38 4.96 7.82
N ILE A 67 11.54 4.36 8.13
CA ILE A 67 11.84 3.88 9.49
C ILE A 67 12.40 5.06 10.28
N LEU A 68 11.65 5.52 11.28
CA LEU A 68 12.04 6.62 12.16
C LEU A 68 12.99 6.14 13.25
N SER A 69 12.69 4.99 13.85
CA SER A 69 13.54 4.40 14.87
C SER A 69 13.45 2.88 14.86
N LYS A 70 14.56 2.27 15.28
CA LYS A 70 14.67 0.82 15.48
C LYS A 70 15.38 0.60 16.79
N ASN A 71 14.65 0.11 17.78
CA ASN A 71 15.21 -0.26 19.07
C ASN A 71 15.09 -1.76 19.29
N ARG A 72 16.12 -2.36 19.91
CA ARG A 72 16.15 -3.79 20.19
C ARG A 72 15.99 -4.02 21.69
N GLU A 73 14.95 -4.75 22.05
CA GLU A 73 14.62 -5.13 23.42
C GLU A 73 14.69 -6.66 23.52
N GLY A 74 15.89 -7.18 23.72
CA GLY A 74 16.13 -8.62 23.84
C GLY A 74 15.81 -9.39 22.55
N GLU A 75 14.72 -10.16 22.59
CA GLU A 75 14.22 -10.99 21.48
C GLU A 75 13.32 -10.21 20.51
N TYR A 76 12.85 -9.04 20.93
CA TYR A 76 11.93 -8.21 20.16
C TYR A 76 12.64 -6.98 19.60
N VAL A 77 12.18 -6.53 18.44
CA VAL A 77 12.62 -5.29 17.81
C VAL A 77 11.41 -4.39 17.67
N ARG A 78 11.45 -3.23 18.34
CA ARG A 78 10.46 -2.18 18.19
C ARG A 78 10.87 -1.27 17.04
N LEU A 79 10.01 -1.18 16.03
CA LEU A 79 10.17 -0.32 14.88
C LEU A 79 9.12 0.77 14.93
N LYS A 80 9.55 2.03 14.90
CA LYS A 80 8.67 3.16 14.63
C LYS A 80 8.78 3.51 13.16
N LYS A 81 7.69 3.35 12.43
CA LYS A 81 7.59 3.61 10.99
C LYS A 81 6.65 4.77 10.76
N ARG A 82 6.96 5.61 9.78
CA ARG A 82 6.07 6.63 9.24
C ARG A 82 5.65 6.19 7.86
N ILE A 83 4.34 6.13 7.63
CA ILE A 83 3.74 5.78 6.35
C ILE A 83 3.08 7.05 5.82
N CYS A 84 3.57 7.54 4.69
CA CYS A 84 3.04 8.74 4.04
C CYS A 84 2.45 8.37 2.68
N TRP A 85 1.20 8.78 2.43
CA TRP A 85 0.56 8.66 1.11
C TRP A 85 0.61 9.97 0.33
N SER A 86 0.81 11.10 1.02
CA SER A 86 1.12 12.41 0.42
C SER A 86 1.96 13.24 1.40
N GLU A 87 2.49 14.39 0.98
CA GLU A 87 3.29 15.30 1.83
C GLU A 87 2.55 15.74 3.10
N TYR A 88 1.21 15.80 3.05
CA TYR A 88 0.37 16.27 4.14
C TYR A 88 -0.37 15.13 4.86
N PHE A 89 -0.34 13.91 4.31
CA PHE A 89 -1.03 12.76 4.88
C PHE A 89 -0.04 11.66 5.23
N CYS A 90 0.39 11.68 6.48
CA CYS A 90 1.29 10.71 7.09
C CYS A 90 0.68 10.15 8.38
N ARG A 91 0.96 8.88 8.65
CA ARG A 91 0.63 8.23 9.91
C ARG A 91 1.84 7.50 10.46
N ASP A 92 2.07 7.68 11.75
CA ASP A 92 3.09 6.95 12.49
C ASP A 92 2.52 5.64 13.03
N PHE A 93 3.29 4.58 12.89
CA PHE A 93 2.96 3.23 13.33
C PHE A 93 4.11 2.67 14.16
N GLU A 94 3.75 1.95 15.22
CA GLU A 94 4.69 1.20 16.02
C GLU A 94 4.45 -0.28 15.81
N GLU A 95 5.50 -0.99 15.40
CA GLU A 95 5.47 -2.42 15.12
C GLU A 95 6.49 -3.13 16.01
N VAL A 96 6.07 -4.24 16.61
CA VAL A 96 6.94 -5.09 17.42
C VAL A 96 7.17 -6.39 16.65
N ILE A 97 8.41 -6.62 16.25
CA ILE A 97 8.80 -7.82 15.50
C ILE A 97 9.58 -8.76 16.41
N TYR A 98 9.15 -10.03 16.48
CA TYR A 98 9.93 -11.08 17.11
C TYR A 98 11.11 -11.47 16.22
N ALA A 99 12.33 -11.18 16.68
CA ALA A 99 13.56 -11.42 15.93
C ALA A 99 14.68 -11.87 16.87
N PRO A 100 14.57 -13.07 17.48
CA PRO A 100 15.54 -13.58 18.44
C PRO A 100 16.90 -13.82 17.80
N THR A 101 17.96 -13.56 18.56
CA THR A 101 19.34 -13.85 18.15
C THR A 101 19.63 -15.34 18.10
N PHE A 102 20.70 -15.72 17.40
CA PHE A 102 21.19 -17.10 17.37
C PHE A 102 21.39 -17.67 18.78
N PHE A 103 22.04 -16.93 19.69
CA PHE A 103 22.29 -17.38 21.06
C PHE A 103 21.02 -17.56 21.89
N GLN A 104 20.01 -16.70 21.70
CA GLN A 104 18.72 -16.86 22.37
C GLN A 104 18.01 -18.14 21.90
N ARG A 105 17.98 -18.38 20.58
CA ARG A 105 17.45 -19.64 20.03
C ARG A 105 18.20 -20.86 20.56
N LEU A 106 19.54 -20.80 20.54
CA LEU A 106 20.39 -21.89 21.01
C LEU A 106 20.18 -22.18 22.50
N LYS A 107 20.04 -21.16 23.34
CA LYS A 107 19.72 -21.32 24.76
C LYS A 107 18.40 -22.05 24.98
N VAL A 108 17.35 -21.65 24.26
CA VAL A 108 16.03 -22.32 24.34
C VAL A 108 16.16 -23.77 23.91
N THR A 109 16.79 -24.04 22.77
CA THR A 109 16.99 -25.41 22.27
C THR A 109 17.81 -26.28 23.22
N LEU A 110 18.90 -25.76 23.79
CA LEU A 110 19.70 -26.50 24.76
C LEU A 110 18.89 -26.82 26.03
N SER A 111 18.10 -25.85 26.52
CA SER A 111 17.27 -26.06 27.70
C SER A 111 16.22 -27.15 27.49
N THR A 112 15.61 -27.22 26.31
CA THR A 112 14.62 -28.25 26.00
C THR A 112 15.26 -29.61 25.79
N VAL A 113 16.40 -29.67 25.08
CA VAL A 113 17.12 -30.93 24.84
C VAL A 113 17.65 -31.52 26.15
N LEU A 114 18.26 -30.71 27.03
CA LEU A 114 18.77 -31.17 28.33
C LEU A 114 17.66 -31.80 29.18
N ILE A 115 16.51 -31.13 29.29
CA ILE A 115 15.37 -31.65 30.05
C ILE A 115 14.87 -32.97 29.45
N SER A 116 14.73 -33.04 28.12
CA SER A 116 14.32 -34.26 27.42
C SER A 116 15.28 -35.42 27.67
N VAL A 117 16.59 -35.19 27.58
CA VAL A 117 17.62 -36.20 27.86
C VAL A 117 17.56 -36.65 29.32
N CYS A 118 17.42 -35.73 30.28
CA CYS A 118 17.29 -36.09 31.70
C CYS A 118 16.05 -36.95 31.96
N ILE A 119 14.90 -36.63 31.36
CA ILE A 119 13.67 -37.42 31.49
C ILE A 119 13.87 -38.81 30.87
N GLY A 120 14.42 -38.88 29.65
CA GLY A 120 14.71 -40.14 28.98
C GLY A 120 15.66 -41.03 29.77
N PHE A 121 16.69 -40.45 30.39
CA PHE A 121 17.64 -41.17 31.23
C PHE A 121 17.00 -41.68 32.53
N LEU A 122 16.19 -40.87 33.20
CA LEU A 122 15.47 -41.28 34.42
C LEU A 122 14.49 -42.43 34.17
N ILE A 123 13.76 -42.38 33.05
CA ILE A 123 12.84 -43.44 32.65
C ILE A 123 13.60 -44.69 32.22
N GLY A 124 14.66 -44.52 31.41
CA GLY A 124 15.45 -45.63 30.88
C GLY A 124 16.29 -46.39 31.91
N ILE A 125 16.58 -45.79 33.07
CA ILE A 125 17.25 -46.46 34.20
C ILE A 125 16.24 -47.12 35.15
N SER A 126 14.98 -46.67 35.16
CA SER A 126 13.92 -47.28 35.97
C SER A 126 13.35 -48.57 35.39
N PHE A 127 13.68 -48.91 34.14
CA PHE A 127 13.32 -50.16 33.45
C PHE A 127 14.53 -51.05 33.30
#